data_AF-A0A8S1VLI5-F1
#
_entry.id   AF-A0A8S1VLI5-F1
#
_cell.length_a   1.000
_cell.length_b   1.000
_cell.length_c   1.000
_cell.angle_alpha   90.00
_cell.angle_beta   90.00
_cell.angle_gamma   90.00
#
_symmetry.space_group_name_H-M   'P 1'
#
loop_
_entity.id
_entity.type
_entity.pdbx_description
1 polymer ?
#
loop_
_entity_poly.entity_id
_entity_poly.type
_entity_poly.pdbx_seq_one_letter_code
_entity_poly.pdbx_strand_id
1 'polypeptide(L)'
;MINEINIVSLNQLLNNIHLSQSHVDEAARFYIRHSHDQNSQQSLCEEWCNHFHFAKGNVDGDKVIISLLYMAQRVVESIIKFQGSYTSMSDTLKRQIIKVLGQLQDYNWTKDLKQQIKDLIKQWDEKQLFTKPEVQSMLETIEPSKTHKEQLKNQFAPSFFLVNFAKNYKELQIRIQQTNEYQMRLDELINCGAQDKLNLYDSLLEQYSKSIENVLKYRKLVIKDIIDKLKELDKIHSKSLIDMKYLVLRVQELKRRKDKRIQNEYYHE
;
A
#
# COMPACT_ATOMS: atom_id res chain seq x y z
N MET A 1 -50.33 46.65 -10.10
CA MET A 1 -50.21 45.89 -8.85
C MET A 1 -49.87 44.46 -9.23
N ILE A 2 -48.65 44.03 -8.91
CA ILE A 2 -48.16 42.68 -9.17
C ILE A 2 -48.98 41.74 -8.27
N ASN A 3 -49.70 40.80 -8.86
CA ASN A 3 -50.34 39.72 -8.12
C ASN A 3 -49.21 38.85 -7.56
N GLU A 4 -48.75 39.16 -6.36
CA GLU A 4 -47.99 38.21 -5.56
C GLU A 4 -48.87 36.98 -5.41
N ILE A 5 -48.49 35.88 -6.07
CA ILE A 5 -48.96 34.55 -5.71
C ILE A 5 -48.83 34.49 -4.19
N ASN A 6 -49.90 34.19 -3.47
CA ASN A 6 -49.83 34.06 -2.02
C ASN A 6 -49.08 32.76 -1.69
N ILE A 7 -47.74 32.80 -1.81
CA ILE A 7 -46.81 31.68 -1.71
C ILE A 7 -47.02 30.92 -0.39
N VAL A 8 -47.42 31.64 0.67
CA VAL A 8 -47.77 31.07 1.97
C VAL A 8 -48.91 30.05 1.86
N SER A 9 -49.95 30.35 1.08
CA SER A 9 -51.10 29.44 0.87
C SER A 9 -50.72 28.22 0.03
N LEU A 10 -49.85 28.40 -0.96
CA LEU A 10 -49.34 27.31 -1.78
C LEU A 10 -48.47 26.34 -0.96
N ASN A 11 -47.58 26.87 -0.13
CA ASN A 11 -46.69 26.04 0.70
C ASN A 11 -47.47 25.24 1.74
N GLN A 12 -48.53 25.81 2.31
CA GLN A 12 -49.43 25.07 3.19
C GLN A 12 -50.17 23.93 2.46
N LEU A 13 -50.60 24.16 1.21
CA LEU A 13 -51.24 23.13 0.39
C LEU A 13 -50.26 22.01 0.00
N LEU A 14 -49.04 22.36 -0.41
CA LEU A 14 -48.02 21.38 -0.82
C LEU A 14 -47.50 20.55 0.35
N ASN A 15 -47.30 21.15 1.53
CA ASN A 15 -46.91 20.42 2.74
C ASN A 15 -47.95 19.36 3.16
N ASN A 16 -49.23 19.63 2.91
CA ASN A 16 -50.35 18.78 3.30
C ASN A 16 -50.90 17.92 2.14
N ILE A 17 -50.22 17.90 1.00
CA ILE A 17 -50.75 17.28 -0.24
C ILE A 17 -51.00 15.77 -0.12
N HIS A 18 -50.26 15.13 0.78
CA HIS A 18 -50.32 13.68 1.03
C HIS A 18 -51.49 13.26 1.93
N LEU A 19 -52.24 14.20 2.51
CA LEU A 19 -53.30 13.90 3.47
C LEU A 19 -54.58 13.35 2.81
N SER A 20 -54.93 13.81 1.60
CA SER A 20 -56.08 13.28 0.86
C SER A 20 -56.07 13.65 -0.63
N GLN A 21 -56.89 12.94 -1.42
CA GLN A 21 -57.11 13.27 -2.84
C GLN A 21 -57.67 14.68 -3.05
N SER A 22 -58.46 15.21 -2.10
CA SER A 22 -58.99 16.58 -2.21
C SER A 22 -57.87 17.63 -2.13
N HIS A 23 -56.80 17.38 -1.36
CA HIS A 23 -55.64 18.28 -1.31
C HIS A 23 -54.87 18.26 -2.63
N VAL A 24 -54.70 17.09 -3.24
CA VAL A 24 -54.10 16.94 -4.58
C VAL A 24 -54.89 17.72 -5.63
N ASP A 25 -56.22 17.59 -5.62
CA ASP A 25 -57.10 18.27 -6.58
C ASP A 25 -57.13 19.79 -6.36
N GLU A 26 -57.15 20.27 -5.12
CA GLU A 26 -57.13 21.70 -4.82
C GLU A 26 -55.78 22.34 -5.16
N ALA A 27 -54.67 21.65 -4.88
CA ALA A 27 -53.35 22.09 -5.32
C ALA A 27 -53.27 22.19 -6.86
N ALA A 28 -53.78 21.19 -7.59
CA ALA A 28 -53.82 21.25 -9.05
C ALA A 28 -54.65 22.45 -9.57
N ARG A 29 -55.83 22.70 -8.96
CA ARG A 29 -56.66 23.87 -9.29
C ARG A 29 -55.96 25.18 -8.98
N PHE A 30 -55.22 25.25 -7.88
CA PHE A 30 -54.43 26.43 -7.53
C PHE A 30 -53.39 26.75 -8.60
N TYR A 31 -52.65 25.74 -9.07
CA TYR A 31 -51.67 25.88 -10.16
C TYR A 31 -52.31 26.39 -11.46
N ILE A 32 -53.49 25.89 -11.81
CA ILE A 32 -54.21 26.33 -13.02
C ILE A 32 -54.75 27.75 -12.83
N ARG A 33 -55.29 28.07 -11.65
CA ARG A 33 -55.86 29.38 -11.37
C ARG A 33 -54.81 30.49 -11.35
N HIS A 34 -53.57 30.21 -10.95
CA HIS A 34 -52.53 31.24 -10.78
C HIS A 34 -51.46 31.21 -11.89
N SER A 35 -51.67 30.48 -12.98
CA SER A 35 -50.72 30.37 -14.10
C SER A 35 -50.99 31.35 -15.24
N HIS A 36 -51.39 32.58 -14.91
CA HIS A 36 -51.84 33.60 -15.87
C HIS A 36 -50.75 34.15 -16.80
N ASP A 37 -49.49 34.14 -16.36
CA ASP A 37 -48.34 34.66 -17.11
C ASP A 37 -47.12 33.71 -16.98
N GLN A 38 -46.12 33.89 -17.85
CA GLN A 38 -44.95 33.02 -17.92
C GLN A 38 -44.10 33.04 -16.63
N ASN A 39 -43.98 34.17 -15.93
CA ASN A 39 -43.19 34.27 -14.70
C ASN A 39 -43.90 33.51 -13.56
N SER A 40 -45.22 33.65 -13.46
CA SER A 40 -46.05 32.89 -12.52
C SER A 40 -45.98 31.38 -12.81
N GLN A 41 -46.04 30.98 -14.08
CA GLN A 41 -45.90 29.58 -14.50
C GLN A 41 -44.54 28.99 -14.09
N GLN A 42 -43.45 29.73 -14.29
CA GLN A 42 -42.12 29.30 -13.89
C GLN A 42 -41.98 29.19 -12.37
N SER A 43 -42.42 30.21 -11.63
CA SER A 43 -42.36 30.24 -10.16
C SER A 43 -43.11 29.07 -9.54
N LEU A 44 -44.29 28.73 -10.05
CA LEU A 44 -45.08 27.57 -9.61
C LEU A 44 -44.35 26.24 -9.85
N CYS A 45 -43.69 26.09 -11.02
CA CYS A 45 -42.90 24.90 -11.33
C CYS A 45 -41.66 24.77 -10.44
N GLU A 46 -40.97 25.88 -10.14
CA GLU A 46 -39.83 25.91 -9.24
C GLU A 46 -40.24 25.54 -7.81
N GLU A 47 -41.37 26.06 -7.32
CA GLU A 47 -41.86 25.71 -5.99
C GLU A 47 -42.23 24.22 -5.89
N TRP A 48 -42.85 23.66 -6.94
CA TRP A 48 -43.11 22.22 -7.00
C TRP A 48 -41.80 21.41 -6.88
N CYS A 49 -40.75 21.80 -7.61
CA CYS A 49 -39.44 21.14 -7.52
C CYS A 49 -38.83 21.23 -6.14
N ASN A 50 -38.92 22.38 -5.47
CA ASN A 50 -38.41 22.57 -4.12
C ASN A 50 -39.09 21.62 -3.13
N HIS A 51 -40.42 21.56 -3.15
CA HIS A 51 -41.20 20.65 -2.29
C HIS A 51 -40.88 19.19 -2.55
N PHE A 52 -40.69 18.82 -3.82
CA PHE A 52 -40.27 17.47 -4.17
C PHE A 52 -38.88 17.16 -3.61
N HIS A 53 -37.93 18.08 -3.72
CA HIS A 53 -36.58 17.91 -3.20
C HIS A 53 -36.59 17.73 -1.66
N PHE A 54 -37.38 18.52 -0.94
CA PHE A 54 -37.51 18.39 0.51
C PHE A 54 -38.20 17.10 0.95
N ALA A 55 -39.13 16.57 0.15
CA ALA A 55 -39.80 15.30 0.42
C ALA A 55 -38.82 14.13 0.53
N LYS A 56 -37.68 14.17 -0.18
CA LYS A 56 -36.63 13.14 -0.14
C LYS A 56 -36.05 12.90 1.27
N GLY A 57 -36.12 13.89 2.16
CA GLY A 57 -35.55 13.83 3.51
C GLY A 57 -36.56 13.62 4.63
N ASN A 58 -37.84 13.42 4.34
CA ASN A 58 -38.92 13.43 5.33
C ASN A 58 -39.48 12.02 5.62
N VAL A 59 -40.04 11.81 6.83
CA VAL A 59 -40.61 10.53 7.30
C VAL A 59 -41.80 10.09 6.45
N ASP A 60 -42.64 11.04 6.01
CA ASP A 60 -43.73 10.80 5.05
C ASP A 60 -43.33 11.07 3.58
N GLY A 61 -42.02 11.13 3.31
CA GLY A 61 -41.46 11.51 2.02
C GLY A 61 -42.03 10.72 0.84
N ASP A 62 -42.19 9.40 0.97
CA ASP A 62 -42.74 8.54 -0.08
C ASP A 62 -44.17 8.95 -0.47
N LYS A 63 -45.02 9.25 0.53
CA LYS A 63 -46.41 9.68 0.30
C LYS A 63 -46.47 11.07 -0.33
N VAL A 64 -45.60 11.98 0.13
CA VAL A 64 -45.50 13.33 -0.44
C VAL A 64 -45.06 13.28 -1.90
N ILE A 65 -44.03 12.47 -2.21
CA ILE A 65 -43.53 12.27 -3.57
C ILE A 65 -44.64 11.80 -4.50
N ILE A 66 -45.37 10.74 -4.13
CA ILE A 66 -46.42 10.20 -5.02
C ILE A 66 -47.59 11.20 -5.19
N SER A 67 -48.00 11.89 -4.13
CA SER A 67 -49.05 12.90 -4.19
C SER A 67 -48.66 14.12 -5.03
N LEU A 68 -47.39 14.55 -4.97
CA LEU A 68 -46.87 15.61 -5.83
C LEU A 68 -46.86 15.20 -7.31
N LEU A 69 -46.55 13.94 -7.63
CA LEU A 69 -46.61 13.43 -9.01
C LEU A 69 -48.06 13.32 -9.51
N TYR A 70 -49.00 12.86 -8.69
CA TYR A 70 -50.43 12.84 -9.04
C TYR A 70 -50.98 14.26 -9.28
N MET A 71 -50.56 15.22 -8.46
CA MET A 71 -50.93 16.62 -8.67
C MET A 71 -50.37 17.14 -10.01
N ALA A 72 -49.09 16.89 -10.28
CA ALA A 72 -48.45 17.33 -11.52
C ALA A 72 -49.14 16.71 -12.75
N GLN A 73 -49.52 15.43 -12.69
CA GLN A 73 -50.32 14.78 -13.72
C GLN A 73 -51.64 15.52 -13.96
N ARG A 74 -52.38 15.85 -12.89
CA ARG A 74 -53.67 16.56 -13.01
C ARG A 74 -53.52 17.95 -13.62
N VAL A 75 -52.45 18.66 -13.28
CA VAL A 75 -52.12 19.96 -13.88
C VAL A 75 -51.85 19.80 -15.37
N VAL A 76 -50.99 18.86 -15.78
CA VAL A 76 -50.68 18.59 -17.19
C VAL A 76 -51.94 18.16 -17.97
N GLU A 77 -52.73 17.23 -17.44
CA GLU A 77 -53.99 16.77 -18.06
C GLU A 77 -54.99 17.91 -18.25
N SER A 78 -55.09 18.81 -17.27
CA SER A 78 -56.00 19.94 -17.35
C SER A 78 -55.51 20.96 -18.37
N ILE A 79 -54.22 21.27 -18.39
CA ILE A 79 -53.61 22.22 -19.32
C ILE A 79 -53.74 21.77 -20.78
N ILE A 80 -53.58 20.48 -21.08
CA ILE A 80 -53.72 19.94 -22.43
C ILE A 80 -55.13 20.18 -22.99
N LYS A 81 -56.16 20.22 -22.13
CA LYS A 81 -57.56 20.51 -22.54
C LYS A 81 -57.78 21.96 -22.94
N PHE A 82 -56.95 22.91 -22.51
CA PHE A 82 -57.12 24.36 -22.71
C PHE A 82 -56.12 24.95 -23.71
N GLN A 83 -55.81 24.23 -24.80
CA GLN A 83 -54.82 24.56 -25.84
C GLN A 83 -54.62 26.08 -26.09
N GLY A 84 -53.35 26.53 -26.08
CA GLY A 84 -52.94 27.87 -26.50
C GLY A 84 -52.05 28.61 -25.50
N SER A 85 -52.62 29.03 -24.36
CA SER A 85 -51.96 29.91 -23.37
C SER A 85 -51.11 29.20 -22.29
N TYR A 86 -51.29 27.87 -22.14
CA TYR A 86 -50.65 27.08 -21.08
C TYR A 86 -49.62 26.07 -21.59
N THR A 87 -49.32 26.06 -22.89
CA THR A 87 -48.35 25.12 -23.51
C THR A 87 -46.97 25.24 -22.88
N SER A 88 -46.50 26.47 -22.65
CA SER A 88 -45.23 26.76 -21.96
C SER A 88 -45.15 26.14 -20.55
N MET A 89 -46.25 26.20 -19.80
CA MET A 89 -46.33 25.62 -18.45
C MET A 89 -46.29 24.09 -18.50
N SER A 90 -47.05 23.47 -19.41
CA SER A 90 -47.03 22.02 -19.61
C SER A 90 -45.60 21.53 -19.90
N ASP A 91 -44.91 22.16 -20.85
CA ASP A 91 -43.57 21.72 -21.26
C ASP A 91 -42.52 21.99 -20.17
N THR A 92 -42.69 23.07 -19.40
CA THR A 92 -41.83 23.38 -18.26
C THR A 92 -42.02 22.37 -17.13
N LEU A 93 -43.27 22.06 -16.77
CA LEU A 93 -43.58 21.10 -15.73
C LEU A 93 -43.14 19.68 -16.11
N LYS A 94 -43.35 19.26 -17.36
CA LYS A 94 -42.86 17.96 -17.87
C LYS A 94 -41.34 17.84 -17.77
N ARG A 95 -40.60 18.88 -18.18
CA ARG A 95 -39.12 18.91 -18.06
C ARG A 95 -38.67 18.81 -16.60
N GLN A 96 -39.37 19.49 -15.69
CA GLN A 96 -39.07 19.41 -14.26
C GLN A 96 -39.36 18.03 -13.68
N ILE A 97 -40.48 17.39 -14.05
CA ILE A 97 -40.80 16.01 -13.61
C ILE A 97 -39.69 15.03 -14.02
N ILE A 98 -39.23 15.07 -15.27
CA ILE A 98 -38.16 14.20 -15.77
C ILE A 98 -36.86 14.47 -14.99
N LYS A 99 -36.49 15.74 -14.82
CA LYS A 99 -35.29 16.14 -14.09
C LYS A 99 -35.31 15.63 -12.64
N VAL A 100 -36.44 15.79 -11.97
CA VAL A 100 -36.64 15.45 -10.57
C VAL A 100 -36.67 13.93 -10.37
N LEU A 101 -37.34 13.18 -11.26
CA LEU A 101 -37.25 11.72 -11.26
C LEU A 101 -35.81 11.25 -11.45
N GLY A 102 -35.04 11.89 -12.34
CA GLY A 102 -33.59 11.68 -12.51
C GLY A 102 -32.79 11.78 -11.20
N GLN A 103 -33.13 12.73 -10.32
CA GLN A 103 -32.47 12.94 -9.03
C GLN A 103 -32.80 11.87 -7.96
N LEU A 104 -33.77 11.00 -8.24
CA LEU A 104 -34.16 9.90 -7.36
C LEU A 104 -33.45 8.58 -7.70
N GLN A 105 -32.50 8.58 -8.63
CA GLN A 105 -31.70 7.40 -8.96
C GLN A 105 -31.05 6.77 -7.71
N ASP A 106 -30.57 7.61 -6.79
CA ASP A 106 -29.95 7.20 -5.52
C ASP A 106 -30.91 7.20 -4.32
N TYR A 107 -32.21 7.36 -4.54
CA TYR A 107 -33.20 7.36 -3.45
C TYR A 107 -33.38 5.94 -2.89
N ASN A 108 -33.53 5.82 -1.57
CA ASN A 108 -33.77 4.52 -0.93
C ASN A 108 -35.25 4.13 -1.05
N TRP A 109 -35.65 3.74 -2.25
CA TRP A 109 -37.03 3.47 -2.55
C TRP A 109 -37.60 2.27 -1.77
N THR A 110 -38.78 2.45 -1.19
CA THR A 110 -39.62 1.32 -0.78
C THR A 110 -40.13 0.55 -2.01
N LYS A 111 -40.37 -0.76 -1.86
CA LYS A 111 -40.89 -1.59 -2.96
C LYS A 111 -42.26 -1.12 -3.45
N ASP A 112 -43.08 -0.63 -2.52
CA ASP A 112 -44.42 -0.12 -2.80
C ASP A 112 -44.37 1.19 -3.61
N LEU A 113 -43.56 2.17 -3.18
CA LEU A 113 -43.39 3.42 -3.94
C LEU A 113 -42.85 3.18 -5.36
N LYS A 114 -41.88 2.27 -5.53
CA LYS A 114 -41.37 1.88 -6.86
C LYS A 114 -42.49 1.38 -7.76
N GLN A 115 -43.37 0.53 -7.24
CA GLN A 115 -44.46 -0.03 -8.01
C GLN A 115 -45.49 1.05 -8.36
N GLN A 116 -45.86 1.90 -7.40
CA GLN A 116 -46.81 3.00 -7.62
C GLN A 116 -46.32 3.98 -8.68
N ILE A 117 -45.04 4.37 -8.67
CA ILE A 117 -44.49 5.28 -9.67
C ILE A 117 -44.40 4.62 -11.05
N LYS A 118 -44.05 3.33 -11.13
CA LYS A 118 -44.08 2.61 -12.41
C LYS A 118 -45.48 2.57 -13.00
N ASP A 119 -46.48 2.26 -12.18
CA ASP A 119 -47.86 2.21 -12.62
C ASP A 119 -48.35 3.60 -13.04
N LEU A 120 -47.90 4.65 -12.34
CA LEU A 120 -48.16 6.04 -12.71
C LEU A 120 -47.52 6.41 -14.08
N ILE A 121 -46.27 6.05 -14.31
CA ILE A 121 -45.58 6.31 -15.58
C ILE A 121 -46.23 5.55 -16.73
N LYS A 122 -46.68 4.30 -16.51
CA LYS A 122 -47.46 3.55 -17.50
C LYS A 122 -48.77 4.25 -17.85
N GLN A 123 -49.50 4.75 -16.84
CA GLN A 123 -50.70 5.55 -17.08
C GLN A 123 -50.40 6.81 -17.90
N TRP A 124 -49.24 7.43 -17.70
CA TRP A 124 -48.83 8.59 -18.48
C TRP A 124 -48.52 8.26 -19.93
N ASP A 125 -47.94 7.09 -20.20
CA ASP A 125 -47.71 6.57 -21.56
C ASP A 125 -49.03 6.26 -22.27
N GLU A 126 -49.95 5.54 -21.58
CA GLU A 126 -51.29 5.22 -22.11
C GLU A 126 -52.09 6.49 -22.46
N LYS A 127 -51.97 7.53 -21.64
CA LYS A 127 -52.60 8.84 -21.85
C LYS A 127 -51.83 9.75 -22.82
N GLN A 128 -50.69 9.31 -23.34
CA GLN A 128 -49.81 10.07 -24.22
C GLN A 128 -49.41 11.45 -23.65
N LEU A 129 -49.25 11.53 -22.31
CA LEU A 129 -48.84 12.77 -21.64
C LEU A 129 -47.35 13.07 -21.90
N PHE A 130 -46.54 12.04 -22.07
CA PHE A 130 -45.11 12.13 -22.36
C PHE A 130 -44.79 11.34 -23.64
N THR A 131 -43.67 11.66 -24.27
CA THR A 131 -43.17 10.92 -25.43
C THR A 131 -42.55 9.58 -24.99
N LYS A 132 -42.54 8.59 -25.88
CA LYS A 132 -41.93 7.27 -25.60
C LYS A 132 -40.49 7.34 -25.06
N PRO A 133 -39.59 8.20 -25.60
CA PRO A 133 -38.24 8.34 -25.06
C PRO A 133 -38.22 8.90 -23.62
N GLU A 134 -39.11 9.83 -23.29
CA GLU A 134 -39.22 10.41 -21.95
C GLU A 134 -39.72 9.37 -20.94
N VAL A 135 -40.76 8.61 -21.31
CA VAL A 135 -41.28 7.49 -20.52
C VAL A 135 -40.18 6.46 -20.25
N GLN A 136 -39.43 6.07 -21.27
CA GLN A 136 -38.35 5.12 -21.15
C GLN A 136 -37.24 5.62 -20.22
N SER A 137 -36.83 6.88 -20.36
CA SER A 137 -35.83 7.53 -19.48
C SER A 137 -36.26 7.55 -18.01
N MET A 138 -37.54 7.86 -17.73
CA MET A 138 -38.08 7.85 -16.37
C MET A 138 -38.11 6.42 -15.78
N LEU A 139 -38.49 5.41 -16.56
CA LEU A 139 -38.48 4.01 -16.12
C LEU A 139 -37.06 3.48 -15.88
N GLU A 140 -36.10 3.84 -16.72
CA GLU A 140 -34.68 3.48 -16.58
C GLU A 140 -34.06 4.06 -15.30
N THR A 141 -34.57 5.19 -14.82
CA THR A 141 -34.13 5.79 -13.56
C THR A 141 -34.60 4.98 -12.34
N ILE A 142 -35.78 4.37 -12.40
CA ILE A 142 -36.38 3.60 -11.30
C ILE A 142 -35.85 2.15 -11.29
N GLU A 143 -35.70 1.58 -12.49
CA GLU A 143 -35.09 0.27 -12.72
C GLU A 143 -34.06 0.37 -13.85
N PRO A 144 -32.79 0.63 -13.51
CA PRO A 144 -31.75 0.62 -14.52
C PRO A 144 -31.66 -0.78 -15.13
N SER A 145 -31.91 -0.85 -16.43
CA SER A 145 -31.79 -2.09 -17.22
C SER A 145 -30.36 -2.66 -17.11
N LYS A 146 -30.22 -3.97 -17.27
CA LYS A 146 -28.90 -4.67 -17.17
C LYS A 146 -27.82 -4.04 -18.06
N THR A 147 -28.23 -3.49 -19.21
CA THR A 147 -27.39 -2.76 -20.17
C THR A 147 -26.78 -1.47 -19.61
N HIS A 148 -27.45 -0.77 -18.68
CA HIS A 148 -26.93 0.47 -18.09
C HIS A 148 -25.92 0.19 -16.97
N LYS A 149 -26.09 -0.92 -16.23
CA LYS A 149 -25.05 -1.42 -15.31
C LYS A 149 -23.75 -1.79 -16.04
N GLU A 150 -23.84 -2.27 -17.27
CA GLU A 150 -22.69 -2.56 -18.11
C GLU A 150 -22.02 -1.28 -18.64
N GLN A 151 -22.78 -0.26 -19.02
CA GLN A 151 -22.22 1.04 -19.40
C GLN A 151 -21.50 1.75 -18.24
N LEU A 152 -22.05 1.75 -17.03
CA LEU A 152 -21.37 2.26 -15.84
C LEU A 152 -20.12 1.44 -15.49
N LYS A 153 -20.19 0.09 -15.56
CA LYS A 153 -19.00 -0.76 -15.42
C LYS A 153 -17.91 -0.42 -16.44
N ASN A 154 -18.29 -0.05 -17.67
CA ASN A 154 -17.35 0.32 -18.73
C ASN A 154 -16.87 1.78 -18.62
N GLN A 155 -17.62 2.68 -17.98
CA GLN A 155 -17.16 4.05 -17.67
C GLN A 155 -16.13 4.06 -16.53
N PHE A 156 -16.24 3.12 -15.58
CA PHE A 156 -15.28 2.96 -14.48
C PHE A 156 -14.28 1.82 -14.71
N ALA A 157 -14.31 1.16 -15.87
CA ALA A 157 -13.27 0.20 -16.24
C ALA A 157 -11.96 0.98 -16.43
N PRO A 158 -10.88 0.61 -15.72
CA PRO A 158 -9.58 1.20 -15.97
C PRO A 158 -9.24 1.00 -17.45
N SER A 159 -8.76 2.04 -18.13
CA SER A 159 -8.40 1.91 -19.54
C SER A 159 -7.47 0.70 -19.70
N PHE A 160 -7.56 0.00 -20.84
CA PHE A 160 -6.72 -1.18 -21.11
C PHE A 160 -5.22 -0.88 -20.89
N PHE A 161 -4.82 0.37 -21.12
CA PHE A 161 -3.50 0.89 -20.76
C PHE A 161 -3.20 0.80 -19.26
N LEU A 162 -4.07 1.25 -18.36
CA LEU A 162 -3.88 1.17 -16.90
C LEU A 162 -3.83 -0.28 -16.40
N VAL A 163 -4.65 -1.16 -16.98
CA VAL A 163 -4.61 -2.60 -16.65
C VAL A 163 -3.28 -3.23 -17.06
N ASN A 164 -2.79 -2.93 -18.26
CA ASN A 164 -1.50 -3.42 -18.73
C ASN A 164 -0.33 -2.78 -17.98
N PHE A 165 -0.43 -1.50 -17.64
CA PHE A 165 0.58 -0.82 -16.82
C PHE A 165 0.67 -1.45 -15.43
N ALA A 166 -0.46 -1.73 -14.77
CA ALA A 166 -0.48 -2.40 -13.47
C ALA A 166 0.08 -3.84 -13.54
N LYS A 167 -0.24 -4.59 -14.60
CA LYS A 167 0.35 -5.93 -14.85
C LYS A 167 1.87 -5.84 -15.04
N ASN A 168 2.32 -4.96 -15.93
CA ASN A 168 3.75 -4.75 -16.19
C ASN A 168 4.50 -4.25 -14.95
N TYR A 169 3.87 -3.39 -14.15
CA TYR A 169 4.43 -2.90 -12.90
C TYR A 169 4.56 -4.02 -11.86
N LYS A 170 3.55 -4.89 -11.74
CA LYS A 170 3.62 -6.08 -10.88
C LYS A 170 4.70 -7.05 -11.34
N GLU A 171 4.82 -7.29 -12.64
CA GLU A 171 5.91 -8.10 -13.20
C GLU A 171 7.29 -7.47 -12.94
N LEU A 172 7.41 -6.15 -13.05
CA LEU A 172 8.63 -5.42 -12.74
C LEU A 172 9.01 -5.56 -11.26
N GLN A 173 8.04 -5.45 -10.35
CA GLN A 173 8.27 -5.67 -8.91
C GLN A 173 8.76 -7.09 -8.62
N ILE A 174 8.15 -8.10 -9.25
CA ILE A 174 8.60 -9.49 -9.11
C ILE A 174 10.05 -9.65 -9.60
N ARG A 175 10.41 -9.06 -10.74
CA ARG A 175 11.78 -9.10 -11.25
C ARG A 175 12.77 -8.39 -10.34
N ILE A 176 12.41 -7.23 -9.77
CA ILE A 176 13.25 -6.52 -8.80
C ILE A 176 13.49 -7.39 -7.57
N GLN A 177 12.46 -8.04 -7.05
CA GLN A 177 12.58 -8.94 -5.90
C GLN A 177 13.51 -10.12 -6.20
N GLN A 178 13.38 -10.75 -7.38
CA GLN A 178 14.27 -11.82 -7.81
C GLN A 178 15.72 -11.35 -7.93
N THR A 179 15.97 -10.17 -8.51
CA THR A 179 17.33 -9.61 -8.60
C THR A 179 17.95 -9.38 -7.23
N ASN A 180 17.17 -8.87 -6.26
CA ASN A 180 17.65 -8.69 -4.89
C ASN A 180 18.00 -10.03 -4.22
N GLU A 181 17.19 -11.07 -4.42
CA GLU A 181 17.49 -12.42 -3.93
C GLU A 181 18.76 -13.00 -4.58
N TYR A 182 18.95 -12.80 -5.89
CA TYR A 182 20.18 -13.22 -6.57
C TYR A 182 21.41 -12.49 -6.04
N GLN A 183 21.30 -11.18 -5.78
CA GLN A 183 22.39 -10.39 -5.21
C GLN A 183 22.78 -10.91 -3.82
N MET A 184 21.80 -11.16 -2.94
CA MET A 184 22.07 -11.74 -1.61
C MET A 184 22.79 -13.09 -1.70
N ARG A 185 22.31 -14.00 -2.57
CA ARG A 185 22.96 -15.31 -2.77
C ARG A 185 24.39 -15.19 -3.29
N LEU A 186 24.64 -14.20 -4.16
CA LEU A 186 25.96 -13.94 -4.70
C LEU A 186 26.91 -13.38 -3.63
N ASP A 187 26.42 -12.46 -2.80
CA ASP A 187 27.17 -11.91 -1.65
C ASP A 187 27.48 -13.01 -0.63
N GLU A 188 26.54 -13.92 -0.35
CA GLU A 188 26.78 -15.11 0.48
C GLU A 188 27.87 -16.01 -0.11
N LEU A 189 27.84 -16.28 -1.41
CA LEU A 189 28.88 -17.09 -2.07
C LEU A 189 30.26 -16.43 -2.04
N ILE A 190 30.33 -15.10 -2.24
CA ILE A 190 31.56 -14.34 -2.12
C ILE A 190 32.09 -14.41 -0.69
N ASN A 191 31.21 -14.24 0.31
CA ASN A 191 31.58 -14.30 1.72
C ASN A 191 32.05 -15.69 2.14
N CYS A 192 31.38 -16.77 1.69
CA CYS A 192 31.82 -18.14 1.91
C CYS A 192 33.20 -18.38 1.28
N GLY A 193 33.38 -18.00 0.01
CA GLY A 193 34.66 -18.16 -0.68
C GLY A 193 35.80 -17.33 -0.07
N ALA A 194 35.50 -16.15 0.46
CA ALA A 194 36.46 -15.32 1.20
C ALA A 194 36.80 -15.94 2.56
N GLN A 195 35.81 -16.46 3.29
CA GLN A 195 35.99 -17.12 4.58
C GLN A 195 36.80 -18.41 4.44
N ASP A 196 36.55 -19.23 3.42
CA ASP A 196 37.33 -20.45 3.14
C ASP A 196 38.79 -20.13 2.85
N LYS A 197 39.06 -19.03 2.13
CA LYS A 197 40.43 -18.56 1.90
C LYS A 197 41.10 -18.09 3.19
N LEU A 198 40.40 -17.33 4.03
CA LEU A 198 40.92 -16.90 5.34
C LEU A 198 41.24 -18.12 6.22
N ASN A 199 40.33 -19.08 6.31
CA ASN A 199 40.54 -20.31 7.06
C ASN A 199 41.76 -21.11 6.53
N LEU A 200 41.97 -21.15 5.21
CA LEU A 200 43.14 -21.78 4.62
C LEU A 200 44.43 -21.04 4.98
N TYR A 201 44.42 -19.70 4.93
CA TYR A 201 45.56 -18.88 5.33
C TYR A 201 45.92 -19.08 6.81
N ASP A 202 44.93 -19.12 7.70
CA ASP A 202 45.14 -19.35 9.12
C ASP A 202 45.73 -20.74 9.38
N SER A 203 45.22 -21.78 8.69
CA SER A 203 45.77 -23.14 8.77
C SER A 203 47.24 -23.21 8.31
N LEU A 204 47.57 -22.55 7.19
CA LEU A 204 48.95 -22.49 6.70
C LEU A 204 49.87 -21.71 7.65
N LEU A 205 49.38 -20.62 8.24
CA LEU A 205 50.12 -19.81 9.19
C LEU A 205 50.38 -20.57 10.49
N GLU A 206 49.42 -21.39 10.96
CA GLU A 206 49.61 -22.27 12.11
C GLU A 206 50.66 -23.36 11.82
N GLN A 207 50.59 -24.00 10.64
CA GLN A 207 51.59 -24.98 10.21
C GLN A 207 53.00 -24.37 10.13
N TYR A 208 53.12 -23.17 9.54
CA TYR A 208 54.37 -22.45 9.46
C TYR A 208 54.92 -22.09 10.84
N SER A 209 54.05 -21.62 11.74
CA SER A 209 54.43 -21.29 13.13
C SER A 209 54.94 -22.51 13.89
N LYS A 210 54.26 -23.66 13.77
CA LYS A 210 54.72 -24.95 14.34
C LYS A 210 56.07 -25.38 13.76
N SER A 211 56.26 -25.21 12.45
CA SER A 211 57.54 -25.51 11.79
C SER A 211 58.68 -24.67 12.34
N ILE A 212 58.48 -23.35 12.49
CA ILE A 212 59.48 -22.46 13.11
C ILE A 212 59.77 -22.89 14.55
N GLU A 213 58.74 -23.18 15.34
CA GLU A 213 58.93 -23.61 16.73
C GLU A 213 59.77 -24.89 16.83
N ASN A 214 59.52 -25.86 15.95
CA ASN A 214 60.30 -27.09 15.86
C ASN A 214 61.75 -26.83 15.46
N VAL A 215 61.99 -25.95 14.48
CA VAL A 215 63.36 -25.55 14.08
C VAL A 215 64.09 -24.87 15.25
N LEU A 216 63.40 -24.00 16.01
CA LEU A 216 63.98 -23.34 17.19
C LEU A 216 64.30 -24.34 18.30
N LYS A 217 63.43 -25.32 18.57
CA LYS A 217 63.68 -26.42 19.51
C LYS A 217 64.90 -27.23 19.09
N TYR A 218 64.98 -27.63 17.82
CA TYR A 218 66.13 -28.36 17.29
C TYR A 218 67.43 -27.57 17.41
N ARG A 219 67.43 -26.28 17.05
CA ARG A 219 68.59 -25.40 17.23
C ARG A 219 69.06 -25.32 18.68
N LYS A 220 68.14 -25.21 19.65
CA LYS A 220 68.49 -25.21 21.08
C LYS A 220 69.14 -26.52 21.51
N LEU A 221 68.66 -27.66 21.02
CA LEU A 221 69.27 -28.97 21.30
C LEU A 221 70.69 -29.07 20.73
N VAL A 222 70.89 -28.68 19.47
CA VAL A 222 72.22 -28.68 18.84
C VAL A 222 73.20 -27.78 19.59
N ILE A 223 72.76 -26.56 19.97
CA ILE A 223 73.60 -25.65 20.76
C ILE A 223 73.95 -26.27 22.12
N LYS A 224 72.99 -26.91 22.79
CA LYS A 224 73.23 -27.61 24.06
C LYS A 224 74.27 -28.72 23.88
N ASP A 225 74.12 -29.57 22.87
CA ASP A 225 75.05 -30.66 22.59
C ASP A 225 76.48 -30.15 22.32
N ILE A 226 76.61 -29.04 21.59
CA ILE A 226 77.90 -28.37 21.35
C ILE A 226 78.49 -27.87 22.68
N ILE A 227 77.70 -27.18 23.50
CA ILE A 227 78.16 -26.67 24.80
C ILE A 227 78.59 -27.81 25.73
N ASP A 228 77.82 -28.90 25.78
CA ASP A 228 78.13 -30.05 26.62
C ASP A 228 79.43 -30.74 26.17
N LYS A 229 79.66 -30.90 24.85
CA LYS A 229 80.94 -31.37 24.29
C LYS A 229 82.11 -30.43 24.62
N LEU A 230 81.91 -29.11 24.54
CA LEU A 230 82.94 -28.14 24.91
C LEU A 230 83.31 -28.24 26.40
N LYS A 231 82.32 -28.43 27.29
CA LYS A 231 82.57 -28.65 28.72
C LYS A 231 83.32 -29.96 28.99
N GLU A 232 83.02 -31.03 28.26
CA GLU A 232 83.78 -32.29 28.36
C GLU A 232 85.23 -32.11 27.92
N LEU A 233 85.46 -31.43 26.79
CA LEU A 233 86.81 -31.09 26.31
C LEU A 233 87.58 -30.25 27.33
N ASP A 234 86.94 -29.24 27.92
CA ASP A 234 87.55 -28.39 28.95
C ASP A 234 87.95 -29.18 30.21
N LYS A 235 87.12 -30.14 30.65
CA LYS A 235 87.45 -31.06 31.75
C LYS A 235 88.66 -31.94 31.41
N ILE A 236 88.70 -32.50 30.20
CA ILE A 236 89.82 -33.34 29.73
C ILE A 236 91.11 -32.51 29.68
N HIS A 237 91.04 -31.31 29.12
CA HIS A 237 92.20 -30.42 29.00
C HIS A 237 92.71 -29.96 30.37
N SER A 238 91.80 -29.57 31.27
CA SER A 238 92.13 -29.21 32.65
C SER A 238 92.83 -30.34 33.40
N LYS A 239 92.35 -31.59 33.25
CA LYS A 239 93.01 -32.77 33.83
C LYS A 239 94.42 -32.98 33.27
N SER A 240 94.58 -32.90 31.95
CA SER A 240 95.89 -33.00 31.28
C SER A 240 96.88 -31.94 31.76
N LEU A 241 96.42 -30.69 31.95
CA LEU A 241 97.24 -29.61 32.49
C LEU A 241 97.68 -29.88 33.93
N ILE A 242 96.79 -30.43 34.76
CA ILE A 242 97.11 -30.84 36.14
C ILE A 242 98.15 -31.97 36.14
N ASP A 243 97.98 -32.98 35.29
CA ASP A 243 98.91 -34.11 35.16
C ASP A 243 100.30 -33.64 34.70
N MET A 244 100.37 -32.69 33.75
CA MET A 244 101.63 -32.07 33.35
C MET A 244 102.30 -31.28 34.48
N LYS A 245 101.53 -30.49 35.25
CA LYS A 245 102.08 -29.78 36.42
C LYS A 245 102.67 -30.76 37.44
N TYR A 246 101.99 -31.89 37.67
CA TYR A 246 102.48 -32.94 38.57
C TYR A 246 103.80 -33.57 38.05
N LEU A 247 103.88 -33.88 36.76
CA LEU A 247 105.12 -34.37 36.14
C LEU A 247 106.27 -33.38 36.26
N VAL A 248 106.02 -32.08 36.02
CA VAL A 248 107.04 -31.03 36.18
C VAL A 248 107.55 -30.98 37.62
N LEU A 249 106.65 -31.00 38.61
CA LEU A 249 107.05 -31.04 40.03
C LEU A 249 107.88 -32.29 40.35
N ARG A 250 107.50 -33.45 39.82
CA ARG A 250 108.24 -34.71 40.04
C ARG A 250 109.63 -34.68 39.39
N VAL A 251 109.74 -34.15 38.18
CA VAL A 251 111.03 -33.98 37.49
C VAL A 251 111.93 -33.01 38.27
N GLN A 252 111.39 -31.91 38.79
CA GLN A 252 112.14 -30.99 39.64
C GLN A 252 112.61 -31.65 40.95
N GLU A 253 111.77 -32.47 41.58
CA GLU A 253 112.13 -33.22 42.78
C GLU A 253 113.25 -34.24 42.49
N LEU A 254 113.13 -35.00 41.39
CA LEU A 254 114.16 -35.95 40.95
C LEU A 254 115.48 -35.23 40.65
N LYS A 255 115.42 -34.04 40.03
CA LYS A 255 116.60 -33.20 39.80
C LYS A 255 117.24 -32.76 41.12
N ARG A 256 116.48 -32.23 42.07
CA ARG A 256 116.99 -31.89 43.42
C ARG A 256 117.60 -33.09 44.14
N ARG A 257 116.99 -34.27 44.06
CA ARG A 257 117.53 -35.51 44.67
C ARG A 257 118.83 -35.96 43.99
N LYS A 258 118.95 -35.78 42.68
CA LYS A 258 120.20 -36.03 41.94
C LYS A 258 121.28 -35.04 42.37
N ASP A 259 120.97 -33.74 42.39
CA ASP A 259 121.92 -32.69 42.78
C ASP A 259 122.40 -32.86 44.22
N LYS A 260 121.50 -33.24 45.15
CA LYS A 260 121.88 -33.62 46.53
C LYS A 260 122.79 -34.84 46.60
N ARG A 261 122.55 -35.87 45.78
CA ARG A 261 123.42 -37.05 45.72
C ARG A 261 124.82 -36.68 45.22
N ILE A 262 124.89 -35.88 44.15
CA ILE A 262 126.16 -35.35 43.64
C ILE A 262 126.86 -34.51 44.73
N GLN A 263 126.15 -33.60 45.41
CA GLN A 263 126.75 -32.84 46.51
C GLN A 263 127.28 -33.77 47.62
N ASN A 264 126.52 -34.78 48.03
CA ASN A 264 126.98 -35.72 49.05
C ASN A 264 128.17 -36.58 48.59
N GLU A 265 128.29 -36.89 47.30
CA GLU A 265 129.42 -37.63 46.73
C GLU A 265 130.68 -36.76 46.57
N TYR A 266 130.54 -35.45 46.33
CA TYR A 266 131.67 -34.53 46.11
C TYR A 266 132.10 -33.70 47.34
N TYR A 267 131.29 -33.63 48.40
CA TYR A 267 131.59 -32.90 49.64
C TYR A 267 131.79 -33.82 50.86
N HIS A 268 131.99 -35.12 50.62
CA HIS A 268 132.47 -36.09 51.62
C HIS A 268 133.91 -36.59 51.36
N GLU A 269 134.67 -35.85 50.55
CA GLU A 269 136.14 -35.75 50.60
C GLU A 269 136.53 -34.33 51.01
#